data_AF-A0A6C0BR78-F1
#
_entry.id   AF-A0A6C0BR78-F1
#
_cell.length_a   1.000
_cell.length_b   1.000
_cell.length_c   1.000
_cell.angle_alpha   90.00
_cell.angle_beta   90.00
_cell.angle_gamma   90.00
#
_symmetry.space_group_name_H-M   'P 1'
#
loop_
_entity.id
_entity.type
_entity.pdbx_description
1 polymer ?
#
loop_
_entity_poly.entity_id
_entity_poly.type
_entity_poly.pdbx_seq_one_letter_code
_entity_poly.pdbx_strand_id
1 'polypeptide(L)'
;MDQNTFVDSIKKWVILDNKLKILNDKCKEIREEKNEVSDKINLFVEENNLDDNVVEITGGKLKFTKNKTQGAITYKLLEKCLSDLFQEDQVDRIIEHIKTSRETTIVPEIKRYFSKI
;
A
#
# COMPACT_ATOMS: atom_id res chain seq x y z
N MET A 1 -34.33 -10.38 -4.13
CA MET A 1 -33.57 -10.99 -5.24
C MET A 1 -34.09 -12.40 -5.41
N ASP A 2 -34.48 -12.81 -6.62
CA ASP A 2 -34.85 -14.20 -6.88
C ASP A 2 -33.60 -15.08 -7.06
N GLN A 3 -33.79 -16.39 -7.10
CA GLN A 3 -32.70 -17.36 -7.17
C GLN A 3 -31.85 -17.19 -8.44
N ASN A 4 -32.46 -16.83 -9.57
CA ASN A 4 -31.75 -16.64 -10.84
C ASN A 4 -30.84 -15.40 -10.79
N THR A 5 -31.37 -14.28 -10.32
CA THR A 5 -30.62 -13.02 -10.19
C THR A 5 -29.47 -13.14 -9.20
N PHE A 6 -29.64 -13.95 -8.14
CA PHE A 6 -28.56 -14.27 -7.20
C PHE A 6 -27.42 -15.05 -7.87
N VAL A 7 -27.75 -16.14 -8.56
CA VAL A 7 -26.76 -16.95 -9.27
C VAL A 7 -25.99 -16.14 -10.31
N ASP A 8 -26.66 -15.26 -11.05
CA ASP A 8 -26.00 -14.39 -12.03
C ASP A 8 -25.10 -13.34 -11.38
N SER A 9 -25.48 -12.81 -10.23
CA SER A 9 -24.64 -11.90 -9.43
C SER A 9 -23.34 -12.58 -8.98
N ILE A 10 -23.42 -13.83 -8.52
CA ILE A 10 -22.24 -14.62 -8.14
C ILE A 10 -21.35 -14.90 -9.34
N LYS A 11 -21.91 -15.34 -10.48
CA LYS A 11 -21.14 -15.55 -11.71
C LYS A 11 -20.41 -14.28 -12.15
N LYS A 12 -21.12 -13.15 -12.16
CA LYS A 12 -20.53 -11.84 -12.50
C LYS A 12 -19.42 -11.45 -11.54
N TRP A 13 -19.62 -11.65 -10.24
CA TRP A 13 -18.61 -11.39 -9.22
C TRP A 13 -17.33 -12.20 -9.48
N VAL A 14 -17.46 -13.51 -9.75
CA VAL A 14 -16.30 -14.39 -10.06
C VAL A 14 -15.57 -13.94 -11.34
N ILE A 15 -16.30 -13.52 -12.38
CA ILE A 15 -15.69 -13.00 -13.61
C ILE A 15 -14.89 -11.73 -13.32
N LEU A 16 -15.43 -10.81 -12.52
CA LEU A 16 -14.74 -9.57 -12.14
C LEU A 16 -13.51 -9.86 -11.28
N ASP A 17 -13.63 -10.75 -10.30
CA ASP A 17 -12.52 -11.18 -9.44
C ASP A 17 -11.36 -11.78 -10.25
N ASN A 18 -11.66 -12.66 -11.22
CA ASN A 18 -10.65 -13.21 -12.13
C ASN A 18 -9.96 -12.13 -12.98
N LYS A 19 -10.72 -11.17 -13.50
CA LYS A 19 -10.15 -10.04 -14.28
C LYS A 19 -9.25 -9.17 -13.41
N LEU A 20 -9.67 -8.86 -12.19
CA LEU A 20 -8.86 -8.11 -11.24
C LEU A 20 -7.56 -8.83 -10.91
N LYS A 21 -7.60 -10.15 -10.71
CA LYS A 21 -6.38 -10.94 -10.49
C LYS A 21 -5.37 -10.77 -11.63
N ILE A 22 -5.81 -10.99 -12.87
CA ILE A 22 -4.95 -10.86 -14.06
C ILE A 22 -4.37 -9.45 -14.19
N LEU A 23 -5.19 -8.41 -13.98
CA LEU A 23 -4.73 -7.03 -14.06
C LEU A 23 -3.77 -6.69 -12.93
N ASN A 24 -4.01 -7.17 -11.71
CA ASN A 24 -3.13 -6.94 -10.57
C ASN A 24 -1.78 -7.63 -10.75
N ASP A 25 -1.75 -8.83 -11.30
CA ASP A 25 -0.51 -9.55 -11.62
C ASP A 25 0.31 -8.75 -12.66
N LYS A 26 -0.31 -8.29 -13.74
CA LYS A 26 0.34 -7.42 -14.73
C LYS A 26 0.79 -6.08 -14.15
N CYS A 27 -0.04 -5.46 -13.30
CA CYS A 27 0.34 -4.23 -12.62
C CYS A 27 1.54 -4.45 -11.69
N LYS A 28 1.66 -5.62 -11.07
CA LYS A 28 2.82 -5.98 -10.25
C LYS A 28 4.08 -6.08 -11.11
N GLU A 29 4.04 -6.82 -12.22
CA GLU A 29 5.17 -6.94 -13.16
C GLU A 29 5.64 -5.55 -13.64
N ILE A 30 4.71 -4.71 -14.13
CA ILE A 30 5.04 -3.36 -14.60
C ILE A 30 5.64 -2.48 -13.47
N ARG A 31 5.16 -2.63 -12.23
CA ARG A 31 5.72 -1.88 -11.09
C ARG A 31 7.13 -2.34 -10.77
N GLU A 32 7.40 -3.63 -10.82
CA GLU A 32 8.73 -4.20 -10.59
C GLU A 32 9.71 -3.70 -11.65
N GLU A 33 9.38 -3.85 -12.95
CA GLU A 33 10.21 -3.35 -14.05
C GLU A 33 10.43 -1.83 -13.97
N LYS A 34 9.40 -1.06 -13.67
CA LYS A 34 9.51 0.39 -13.50
C LYS A 34 10.45 0.75 -12.35
N ASN A 35 10.37 0.05 -11.23
CA ASN A 35 11.23 0.30 -10.07
C ASN A 35 12.69 -0.03 -10.42
N GLU A 36 12.96 -1.16 -11.06
CA GLU A 36 14.31 -1.53 -11.51
C GLU A 36 14.93 -0.46 -12.44
N VAL A 37 14.14 0.08 -13.37
CA VAL A 37 14.60 1.16 -14.25
C VAL A 37 14.80 2.46 -13.47
N SER A 38 13.90 2.77 -12.53
CA SER A 38 14.00 3.97 -11.69
C SER A 38 15.26 3.94 -10.82
N ASP A 39 15.62 2.79 -10.27
CA ASP A 39 16.83 2.63 -9.45
C ASP A 39 18.09 2.90 -10.26
N LYS A 40 18.18 2.38 -11.49
CA LYS A 40 19.29 2.66 -12.42
C LYS A 40 19.39 4.15 -12.77
N ILE A 41 18.25 4.79 -13.02
CA ILE A 41 18.20 6.23 -13.32
C ILE A 41 18.66 7.05 -12.10
N ASN A 42 18.15 6.73 -10.91
CA ASN A 42 18.50 7.44 -9.68
C ASN A 42 19.98 7.28 -9.33
N LEU A 43 20.55 6.08 -9.49
CA LEU A 43 21.99 5.86 -9.32
C LEU A 43 22.81 6.76 -10.25
N PHE A 44 22.46 6.80 -11.54
CA PHE A 44 23.15 7.67 -12.50
C PHE A 44 22.99 9.15 -12.15
N VAL A 45 21.80 9.59 -11.73
CA VAL A 45 21.53 10.96 -11.30
C VAL A 45 22.38 11.33 -10.08
N GLU A 46 22.50 10.45 -9.11
CA GLU A 46 23.29 10.66 -7.90
C GLU A 46 24.80 10.70 -8.21
N GLU A 47 25.32 9.74 -8.98
CA GLU A 47 26.74 9.68 -9.37
C GLU A 47 27.19 10.92 -10.16
N ASN A 48 26.26 11.54 -10.90
CA ASN A 48 26.53 12.69 -11.74
C ASN A 48 26.02 14.02 -11.15
N ASN A 49 25.54 14.03 -9.89
CA ASN A 49 24.98 15.21 -9.22
C ASN A 49 23.89 15.94 -10.02
N LEU A 50 22.98 15.18 -10.64
CA LEU A 50 21.95 15.69 -11.53
C LEU A 50 20.63 16.04 -10.82
N ASP A 51 20.62 16.16 -9.49
CA ASP A 51 19.42 16.31 -8.65
C ASP A 51 18.52 17.50 -9.02
N ASP A 52 19.01 18.54 -9.67
CA ASP A 52 18.21 19.71 -10.09
C ASP A 52 17.88 19.73 -11.59
N ASN A 53 18.29 18.71 -12.34
CA ASN A 53 18.08 18.65 -13.78
C ASN A 53 16.63 18.30 -14.14
N VAL A 54 16.21 18.82 -15.30
CA VAL A 54 14.91 18.56 -15.90
C VAL A 54 15.13 17.95 -17.27
N VAL A 55 14.46 16.82 -17.54
CA VAL A 55 14.46 16.16 -18.85
C VAL A 55 13.09 16.36 -19.50
N GLU A 56 13.07 16.93 -20.70
CA GLU A 56 11.85 17.03 -21.50
C GLU A 56 11.55 15.71 -22.20
N ILE A 57 10.29 15.31 -22.19
CA ILE A 57 9.79 14.11 -22.85
C ILE A 57 8.49 14.42 -23.59
N THR A 58 8.11 13.56 -24.55
CA THR A 58 6.79 13.68 -25.17
C THR A 58 5.70 13.55 -24.10
N GLY A 59 4.91 14.60 -23.93
CA GLY A 59 3.84 14.66 -22.92
C GLY A 59 4.22 15.26 -21.57
N GLY A 60 5.45 15.77 -21.38
CA GLY A 60 5.79 16.52 -20.17
C GLY A 60 7.28 16.64 -19.87
N LYS A 61 7.61 16.74 -18.58
CA LYS A 61 8.99 16.83 -18.09
C LYS A 61 9.20 15.94 -16.88
N LEU A 62 10.40 15.39 -16.75
CA LEU A 62 10.87 14.66 -15.58
C LEU A 62 11.79 15.57 -14.78
N LYS A 63 11.52 15.69 -13.48
CA LYS A 63 12.43 16.36 -12.54
C LYS A 63 12.88 15.32 -11.52
N PHE A 64 14.18 15.18 -11.33
CA PHE A 64 14.73 14.37 -10.26
C PHE A 64 14.61 15.17 -8.97
N THR A 65 14.04 14.60 -7.92
CA THR A 65 13.87 15.31 -6.64
C THR A 65 13.98 14.32 -5.49
N LYS A 66 14.59 14.75 -4.39
CA LYS A 66 14.65 13.99 -3.15
C LYS A 66 13.52 14.44 -2.24
N ASN A 67 12.58 13.55 -1.95
CA ASN A 67 11.48 13.81 -1.02
C ASN A 67 11.81 13.18 0.33
N LYS A 68 11.69 13.96 1.40
CA LYS A 68 11.72 13.41 2.76
C LYS A 68 10.37 12.79 3.06
N THR A 69 10.33 11.48 3.22
CA THR A 69 9.13 10.77 3.68
C THR A 69 9.27 10.47 5.17
N GLN A 70 8.29 10.89 5.95
CA GLN A 70 8.21 10.53 7.36
C GLN A 70 7.47 9.19 7.48
N GLY A 71 8.03 8.28 8.29
CA GLY A 71 7.38 6.99 8.56
C GLY A 71 6.00 7.19 9.20
N ALA A 72 5.09 6.24 8.94
CA ALA A 72 3.77 6.26 9.55
C ALA A 72 3.85 6.14 11.08
N ILE A 73 2.90 6.78 11.77
CA ILE A 73 2.75 6.63 13.22
C ILE A 73 2.10 5.28 13.52
N THR A 74 2.94 4.25 13.58
CA THR A 74 2.53 2.89 13.93
C THR A 74 2.40 2.75 15.45
N TYR A 75 1.63 1.75 15.91
CA TYR A 75 1.59 1.41 17.33
C TYR A 75 2.99 1.11 17.90
N LYS A 76 3.84 0.42 17.13
CA LYS A 76 5.23 0.14 17.54
C LYS A 76 6.05 1.41 17.73
N LEU A 77 5.86 2.41 16.87
CA LEU A 77 6.53 3.71 17.03
C LEU A 77 5.99 4.45 18.26
N LEU A 78 4.67 4.47 18.44
CA LEU A 78 4.04 5.09 19.61
C LEU A 78 4.52 4.43 20.91
N GLU A 79 4.50 3.11 20.99
CA GLU A 79 4.96 2.34 22.14
C GLU A 79 6.40 2.67 22.47
N LYS A 80 7.31 2.60 21.48
CA LYS A 80 8.71 3.02 21.66
C LYS A 80 8.83 4.43 22.22
N CYS A 81 8.16 5.40 21.59
CA CYS A 81 8.23 6.80 22.01
C CYS A 81 7.64 7.03 23.41
N LEU A 82 6.61 6.26 23.79
CA LEU A 82 6.00 6.35 25.11
C LEU A 82 6.88 5.67 26.17
N SER A 83 7.53 4.54 25.85
CA SER A 83 8.51 3.87 26.74
C SER A 83 9.73 4.75 27.05
N ASP A 84 10.08 5.68 26.17
CA ASP A 84 11.14 6.66 26.43
C ASP A 84 10.73 7.73 27.47
N LEU A 85 9.43 7.89 27.75
CA LEU A 85 8.86 8.98 28.55
C LEU A 85 8.09 8.52 29.79
N PHE A 86 7.59 7.29 29.80
CA PHE A 86 6.68 6.76 30.82
C PHE A 86 7.10 5.35 31.27
N GLN A 87 6.56 4.90 32.40
CA GLN A 87 6.75 3.54 32.89
C GLN A 87 5.91 2.54 32.08
N GLU A 88 6.34 1.27 32.03
CA GLU A 88 5.75 0.21 31.20
C GLU A 88 4.23 0.06 31.41
N ASP A 89 3.77 0.09 32.67
CA ASP A 89 2.35 0.01 33.02
C ASP A 89 1.51 1.19 32.47
N GLN A 90 2.11 2.38 32.41
CA GLN A 90 1.48 3.57 31.85
C GLN A 90 1.43 3.50 30.32
N VAL A 91 2.50 3.01 29.68
CA VAL A 91 2.56 2.83 28.22
C VAL A 91 1.48 1.85 27.77
N ASP A 92 1.37 0.70 28.44
CA ASP A 92 0.36 -0.31 28.14
C ASP A 92 -1.05 0.26 28.24
N ARG A 93 -1.33 1.01 29.32
CA ARG A 93 -2.63 1.65 29.52
C ARG A 93 -2.96 2.67 28.42
N ILE A 94 -1.98 3.47 28.00
CA ILE A 94 -2.17 4.47 26.94
C ILE A 94 -2.42 3.79 25.59
N ILE A 95 -1.60 2.79 25.23
CA ILE A 95 -1.74 2.06 23.98
C ILE A 95 -3.09 1.35 23.90
N GLU A 96 -3.51 0.71 25.00
CA GLU A 96 -4.81 0.05 25.05
C GLU A 96 -5.96 1.05 24.90
N HIS A 97 -5.90 2.19 25.58
CA HIS A 97 -6.90 3.24 25.43
C HIS A 97 -7.02 3.73 23.99
N ILE A 98 -5.90 3.93 23.28
CA ILE A 98 -5.90 4.31 21.86
C ILE A 98 -6.57 3.22 21.02
N LYS A 99 -6.26 1.94 21.24
CA LYS A 99 -6.87 0.83 20.49
C LYS A 99 -8.38 0.78 20.69
N THR A 100 -8.86 0.88 21.93
CA THR A 100 -10.28 0.80 22.25
C THR A 100 -11.08 2.03 21.81
N SER A 101 -10.43 3.18 21.69
CA SER A 101 -11.07 4.44 21.27
C SER A 101 -11.27 4.53 19.76
N ARG A 102 -10.65 3.63 18.97
CA ARG A 102 -10.83 3.62 17.52
C ARG A 102 -12.15 2.94 17.14
N GLU A 103 -12.95 3.64 16.35
CA GLU A 103 -14.19 3.08 15.79
C GLU A 103 -13.88 1.82 14.97
N THR A 104 -14.62 0.75 15.26
CA THR A 104 -14.54 -0.50 14.51
C THR A 104 -15.82 -0.68 13.71
N THR A 105 -15.69 -0.65 12.38
CA THR A 105 -16.81 -0.88 11.46
C THR A 105 -16.75 -2.32 10.94
N ILE A 106 -17.81 -3.09 11.17
CA ILE A 106 -17.95 -4.44 10.61
C ILE A 106 -18.58 -4.31 9.21
N VAL A 107 -17.82 -4.64 8.17
CA VAL A 107 -18.29 -4.61 6.78
C VAL A 107 -18.39 -6.05 6.26
N PRO A 108 -19.56 -6.50 5.77
CA PRO A 108 -19.69 -7.80 5.11
C PRO A 108 -18.77 -7.88 3.87
N GLU A 109 -18.00 -8.95 3.75
CA GLU A 109 -17.04 -9.17 2.67
C GLU A 109 -17.35 -10.49 1.93
N ILE A 110 -17.23 -10.50 0.60
CA ILE A 110 -17.18 -11.73 -0.20
C ILE A 110 -15.71 -12.10 -0.39
N LYS A 111 -15.28 -13.21 0.22
CA LYS A 111 -13.89 -13.68 0.17
C LYS A 111 -13.78 -15.00 -0.59
N ARG A 112 -12.89 -15.05 -1.58
CA ARG A 112 -12.60 -16.26 -2.35
C ARG A 112 -11.41 -17.01 -1.77
N TYR A 113 -11.58 -18.31 -1.59
CA TYR A 113 -10.49 -19.22 -1.22
C TYR A 113 -10.12 -20.08 -2.43
N PHE A 114 -8.83 -20.15 -2.74
CA PHE A 114 -8.32 -21.04 -3.77
C PHE A 114 -7.90 -22.36 -3.11
N SER A 115 -8.39 -23.48 -3.60
CA SER A 115 -7.87 -24.79 -3.19
C SER A 115 -6.43 -24.91 -3.67
N LYS A 116 -5.53 -25.40 -2.81
CA LYS A 116 -4.20 -25.84 -3.24
C LYS A 116 -4.39 -27.03 -4.18
N ILE A 117 -3.76 -26.96 -5.36
CA ILE A 117 -3.50 -28.12 -6.21
C ILE A 117 -2.31 -28.86 -5.61
#